data_AF-A0A7J9H4U7-F1
#
_entry.id   AF-A0A7J9H4U7-F1
#
_cell.length_a   1.000
_cell.length_b   1.000
_cell.length_c   1.000
_cell.angle_alpha   90.00
_cell.angle_beta   90.00
_cell.angle_gamma   90.00
#
_symmetry.space_group_name_H-M   'P 1'
#
loop_
_entity.id
_entity.type
_entity.pdbx_description
1 polymer ?
#
loop_
_entity_poly.entity_id
_entity_poly.type
_entity_poly.pdbx_seq_one_letter_code
_entity_poly.pdbx_strand_id
1 'polypeptide(L)'
;PEKVKFQLRLGQSKPIYNAFKAIKESPDWQSLSEARKRIVDAQIKEAVLNGVSLEDDKREQFNKIQQELERLSHKFSENVLDATKKFEKLVTDKKEIDGLPATALGLAAQTAVSKEVYRAYITRASSGDLDNTPIINQILKLRLEKAKLLNYNNYAEVWI
;
A
#
# COMPACT_ATOMS: atom_id res chain seq x y z
N PRO A 1 -8.90 -10.56 3.90
CA PRO A 1 -9.41 -10.42 5.29
C PRO A 1 -8.62 -11.24 6.33
N GLU A 2 -8.47 -12.55 6.11
CA GLU A 2 -7.78 -13.44 7.06
C GLU A 2 -6.26 -13.21 7.14
N LYS A 3 -5.61 -12.97 5.99
CA LYS A 3 -4.19 -12.61 5.92
C LYS A 3 -3.86 -11.41 6.81
N VAL A 4 -4.60 -10.30 6.67
CA VAL A 4 -4.39 -9.08 7.47
C VAL A 4 -4.62 -9.34 8.95
N LYS A 5 -5.68 -10.08 9.30
CA LYS A 5 -5.97 -10.46 10.68
C LYS A 5 -4.83 -11.28 11.30
N PHE A 6 -4.28 -12.23 10.55
CA PHE A 6 -3.12 -13.02 10.99
C PHE A 6 -1.87 -12.16 11.18
N GLN A 7 -1.56 -11.29 10.22
CA GLN A 7 -0.42 -10.37 10.30
C GLN A 7 -0.53 -9.44 11.52
N LEU A 8 -1.72 -8.88 11.79
CA LEU A 8 -1.96 -8.06 12.98
C LEU A 8 -1.78 -8.87 14.26
N ARG A 9 -2.34 -10.09 14.32
CA ARG A 9 -2.16 -10.98 15.48
C ARG A 9 -0.68 -11.27 15.76
N LEU A 10 0.10 -11.51 14.70
CA LEU A 10 1.54 -11.77 14.83
C LEU A 10 2.29 -10.52 15.29
N GLY A 11 2.08 -9.38 14.63
CA GLY A 11 2.77 -8.12 14.94
C GLY A 11 2.38 -7.50 16.29
N GLN A 12 1.20 -7.82 16.81
CA GLN A 12 0.71 -7.37 18.12
C GLN A 12 0.92 -8.40 19.24
N SER A 13 1.71 -9.45 19.00
CA SER A 13 1.97 -10.49 19.99
C SER A 13 2.77 -9.95 21.17
N LYS A 14 2.10 -9.71 22.31
CA LYS A 14 2.74 -9.30 23.57
C LYS A 14 3.86 -10.27 24.01
N PRO A 15 3.71 -11.62 23.90
CA PRO A 15 4.80 -12.53 24.23
C PRO A 15 6.06 -12.31 23.38
N ILE A 16 5.91 -12.16 22.06
CA ILE A 16 7.04 -11.94 21.14
C ILE A 16 7.70 -10.58 21.44
N TYR A 17 6.88 -9.54 21.60
CA TYR A 17 7.35 -8.20 21.93
C TYR A 17 8.14 -8.17 23.25
N ASN A 18 7.62 -8.81 24.31
CA ASN A 18 8.29 -8.88 25.59
C ASN A 18 9.59 -9.69 25.54
N ALA A 19 9.66 -10.75 24.74
CA ALA A 19 10.90 -11.50 24.54
C ALA A 19 11.99 -10.64 23.88
N PHE A 20 11.65 -9.86 22.85
CA PHE A 20 12.61 -8.93 22.23
C PHE A 20 13.06 -7.82 23.18
N LYS A 21 12.15 -7.26 23.99
CA LYS A 21 12.53 -6.30 25.04
C LYS A 21 13.49 -6.91 26.06
N ALA A 22 13.22 -8.13 26.52
CA ALA A 22 14.10 -8.82 27.47
C ALA A 22 15.51 -9.05 26.89
N ILE A 23 15.63 -9.34 25.59
CA ILE A 23 16.94 -9.42 24.91
C ILE A 23 17.64 -8.06 24.94
N LYS A 24 16.92 -6.98 24.64
CA LYS A 24 17.47 -5.62 24.64
C LYS A 24 17.90 -5.13 26.02
N GLU A 25 17.18 -5.54 27.06
CA GLU A 25 17.44 -5.19 28.47
C GLU A 25 18.44 -6.15 29.15
N SER A 26 18.90 -7.20 28.45
CA SER A 26 19.80 -8.20 29.00
C SER A 26 21.23 -7.65 29.23
N PRO A 27 21.96 -8.18 30.23
CA PRO A 27 23.36 -7.81 30.46
C PRO A 27 24.26 -8.14 29.25
N ASP A 28 23.87 -9.14 28.46
CA ASP A 28 24.63 -9.60 27.29
C ASP A 28 24.36 -8.77 26.02
N TRP A 29 23.48 -7.76 26.07
CA TRP A 29 23.12 -6.94 24.89
C TRP A 29 24.34 -6.40 24.15
N GLN A 30 25.34 -5.94 24.91
CA GLN A 30 26.56 -5.36 24.33
C GLN A 30 27.42 -6.39 23.59
N SER A 31 27.31 -7.67 23.95
CA SER A 31 28.04 -8.78 23.32
C SER A 31 27.40 -9.28 22.02
N LEU A 32 26.16 -8.88 21.72
CA LEU A 32 25.50 -9.25 20.46
C LEU A 32 26.15 -8.56 19.26
N SER A 33 26.12 -9.23 18.10
CA SER A 33 26.54 -8.61 16.85
C SER A 33 25.60 -7.47 16.44
N GLU A 34 26.13 -6.50 15.71
CA GLU A 34 25.36 -5.36 15.20
C GLU A 34 24.15 -5.77 14.36
N ALA A 35 24.27 -6.87 13.61
CA ALA A 35 23.15 -7.42 12.85
C ALA A 35 22.00 -7.88 13.78
N ARG A 36 22.32 -8.56 14.89
CA ARG A 36 21.32 -9.01 15.87
C ARG A 36 20.69 -7.84 16.60
N LYS A 37 21.49 -6.85 17.02
CA LYS A 37 20.98 -5.63 17.65
C LYS A 37 19.97 -4.91 16.75
N ARG A 38 20.30 -4.73 15.46
CA ARG A 38 19.38 -4.14 14.47
C ARG A 38 18.08 -4.93 14.33
N ILE A 39 18.14 -6.26 14.30
CA ILE A 39 16.93 -7.10 14.22
C ILE A 39 16.05 -6.87 15.45
N VAL A 40 16.62 -6.90 16.67
CA VAL A 40 15.88 -6.70 17.91
C VAL A 40 15.23 -5.31 17.93
N ASP A 41 15.97 -4.26 17.60
CA ASP A 41 15.45 -2.90 17.53
C ASP A 41 14.33 -2.76 16.49
N ALA A 42 14.50 -3.35 15.31
CA ALA A 42 13.49 -3.33 14.26
C ALA A 42 12.20 -4.04 14.70
N GLN A 43 12.31 -5.21 15.32
CA GLN A 43 11.14 -5.97 15.80
C GLN A 43 10.37 -5.22 16.90
N ILE A 44 11.08 -4.55 17.82
CA ILE A 44 10.45 -3.70 18.85
C ILE A 44 9.76 -2.50 18.20
N LYS A 45 10.43 -1.76 17.30
CA LYS A 45 9.86 -0.60 16.59
C LYS A 45 8.62 -1.00 15.79
N GLU A 46 8.70 -2.09 15.03
CA GLU A 46 7.61 -2.60 14.21
C GLU A 46 6.40 -3.03 15.05
N ALA A 47 6.60 -3.70 16.18
CA ALA A 47 5.51 -4.08 17.08
C ALA A 47 4.75 -2.84 17.62
N VAL A 48 5.49 -1.79 18.00
CA VAL A 48 4.89 -0.50 18.44
C VAL A 48 4.10 0.15 17.31
N LEU A 49 4.66 0.21 16.10
CA LEU A 49 3.98 0.76 14.92
C LEU A 49 2.77 -0.09 14.47
N ASN A 50 2.75 -1.37 14.83
CA ASN A 50 1.62 -2.27 14.67
C ASN A 50 0.61 -2.18 15.82
N GLY A 51 0.81 -1.29 16.80
CA GLY A 51 -0.15 -1.02 17.86
C GLY A 51 -0.12 -2.01 19.02
N VAL A 52 1.00 -2.72 19.26
CA VAL A 52 1.13 -3.67 20.38
C VAL A 52 0.88 -3.01 21.76
N SER A 53 1.16 -1.70 21.87
CA SER A 53 1.00 -0.90 23.08
C SER A 53 -0.38 -0.26 23.23
N LEU A 54 -1.30 -0.47 22.28
CA LEU A 54 -2.65 0.08 22.36
C LEU A 54 -3.53 -0.75 23.30
N GLU A 55 -4.36 -0.06 24.06
CA GLU A 55 -5.46 -0.65 24.83
C GLU A 55 -6.50 -1.30 23.91
N ASP A 56 -7.31 -2.20 24.46
CA ASP A 56 -8.16 -3.10 23.67
C ASP A 56 -9.14 -2.37 22.73
N ASP A 57 -9.73 -1.24 23.17
CA ASP A 57 -10.63 -0.40 22.39
C ASP A 57 -9.92 0.28 21.21
N LYS A 58 -8.78 0.94 21.48
CA LYS A 58 -7.94 1.59 20.47
C LYS A 58 -7.33 0.59 19.51
N ARG A 59 -6.99 -0.60 19.98
CA ARG A 59 -6.45 -1.70 19.17
C ARG A 59 -7.50 -2.25 18.22
N GLU A 60 -8.75 -2.36 18.65
CA GLU A 60 -9.84 -2.76 17.75
C GLU A 60 -10.03 -1.74 16.62
N GLN A 61 -10.06 -0.45 16.96
CA GLN A 61 -10.14 0.63 15.97
C GLN A 61 -8.94 0.59 15.01
N PHE A 62 -7.72 0.44 15.53
CA PHE A 62 -6.51 0.30 14.72
C PHE A 62 -6.61 -0.88 13.74
N ASN A 63 -7.10 -2.02 14.21
CA ASN A 63 -7.25 -3.23 13.39
C ASN A 63 -8.29 -3.06 12.28
N LYS A 64 -9.39 -2.34 12.56
CA LYS A 64 -10.40 -1.98 11.55
C LYS A 64 -9.80 -1.05 10.49
N ILE A 65 -9.05 -0.02 10.91
CA ILE A 65 -8.36 0.89 10.00
C ILE A 65 -7.38 0.15 9.08
N GLN A 66 -6.58 -0.76 9.62
CA GLN A 66 -5.61 -1.53 8.85
C GLN A 66 -6.27 -2.43 7.81
N GLN A 67 -7.39 -3.08 8.15
CA GLN A 67 -8.15 -3.90 7.21
C GLN A 67 -8.74 -3.06 6.07
N GLU A 68 -9.28 -1.90 6.39
CA GLU A 68 -9.89 -1.01 5.41
C GLU A 68 -8.84 -0.39 4.48
N LEU A 69 -7.68 0.00 5.01
CA LEU A 69 -6.55 0.49 4.20
C LEU A 69 -6.06 -0.56 3.19
N GLU A 70 -5.97 -1.83 3.58
CA GLU A 70 -5.59 -2.91 2.66
C GLU A 70 -6.65 -3.07 1.56
N ARG A 71 -7.94 -3.11 1.94
CA ARG A 71 -9.06 -3.21 0.99
C ARG A 71 -9.06 -2.06 -0.02
N LEU A 72 -8.90 -0.83 0.45
CA LEU A 72 -8.87 0.36 -0.40
C LEU A 72 -7.63 0.39 -1.31
N SER A 73 -6.48 -0.09 -0.84
CA SER A 73 -5.25 -0.17 -1.64
C SER A 73 -5.37 -1.19 -2.79
N HIS A 74 -6.01 -2.34 -2.52
CA HIS A 74 -6.38 -3.29 -3.58
C HIS A 74 -7.34 -2.66 -4.58
N LYS A 75 -8.42 -2.04 -4.11
CA LYS A 75 -9.42 -1.42 -4.99
C LYS A 75 -8.83 -0.31 -5.86
N PHE A 76 -7.96 0.53 -5.28
CA PHE A 76 -7.23 1.55 -6.02
C PHE A 76 -6.44 0.95 -7.19
N SER A 77 -5.70 -0.13 -6.91
CA SER A 77 -4.84 -0.81 -7.89
C SER A 77 -5.66 -1.49 -8.99
N GLU A 78 -6.77 -2.13 -8.63
CA GLU A 78 -7.74 -2.69 -9.58
C GLU A 78 -8.30 -1.61 -10.50
N ASN A 79 -8.76 -0.49 -9.94
CA ASN A 79 -9.30 0.62 -10.72
C ASN A 79 -8.27 1.21 -11.70
N VAL A 80 -7.00 1.33 -11.31
CA VAL A 80 -5.93 1.78 -12.22
C VAL A 80 -5.71 0.78 -13.37
N LEU A 81 -5.69 -0.51 -13.05
CA LEU A 81 -5.53 -1.56 -14.05
C LEU A 81 -6.71 -1.55 -15.04
N ASP A 82 -7.94 -1.50 -14.53
CA ASP A 82 -9.15 -1.50 -15.35
C ASP A 82 -9.29 -0.23 -16.17
N ALA A 83 -8.92 0.93 -15.62
CA ALA A 83 -8.92 2.19 -16.38
C ALA A 83 -7.87 2.17 -17.50
N THR A 84 -6.74 1.48 -17.29
CA THR A 84 -5.72 1.28 -18.32
C THR A 84 -6.21 0.31 -19.41
N LYS A 85 -6.97 -0.73 -19.04
CA LYS A 85 -7.55 -1.69 -19.99
C LYS A 85 -8.73 -1.13 -20.79
N LYS A 86 -9.59 -0.32 -20.16
CA LYS A 86 -10.79 0.27 -20.78
C LYS A 86 -10.44 1.30 -21.87
N PHE A 87 -9.21 1.79 -21.82
CA PHE A 87 -8.76 2.85 -22.69
C PHE A 87 -8.35 2.31 -24.07
N GLU A 88 -9.16 2.63 -25.06
CA GLU A 88 -9.00 2.21 -26.45
C GLU A 88 -9.19 3.41 -27.39
N LYS A 89 -8.63 3.35 -28.59
CA LYS A 89 -9.02 4.20 -29.72
C LYS A 89 -8.65 3.56 -31.03
N LEU A 90 -9.61 3.34 -31.90
CA LEU A 90 -9.25 2.88 -33.22
C LEU A 90 -8.55 4.01 -33.99
N VAL A 91 -7.36 3.75 -34.53
CA VAL A 91 -6.72 4.62 -35.52
C VAL A 91 -6.89 3.98 -36.89
N THR A 92 -7.71 4.60 -37.74
CA THR A 92 -8.01 4.14 -39.10
C THR A 92 -7.30 4.96 -40.17
N ASP A 93 -6.96 6.23 -39.87
CA ASP A 93 -6.18 7.08 -40.77
C ASP A 93 -4.67 6.90 -40.52
N LYS A 94 -3.95 6.46 -41.56
CA LYS A 94 -2.50 6.30 -41.54
C LYS A 94 -1.76 7.59 -41.20
N LYS A 95 -2.33 8.76 -41.51
CA LYS A 95 -1.72 10.06 -41.22
C LYS A 95 -1.66 10.37 -39.71
N GLU A 96 -2.54 9.79 -38.90
CA GLU A 96 -2.53 9.97 -37.43
C GLU A 96 -1.31 9.29 -36.76
N ILE A 97 -0.60 8.42 -37.49
CA ILE A 97 0.56 7.63 -37.00
C ILE A 97 1.84 7.89 -37.79
N ASP A 98 1.85 8.90 -38.65
CA ASP A 98 3.06 9.31 -39.38
C ASP A 98 4.16 9.71 -38.39
N GLY A 99 5.36 9.13 -38.58
CA GLY A 99 6.51 9.34 -37.70
C GLY A 99 6.68 8.31 -36.57
N LEU A 100 5.73 7.38 -36.39
CA LEU A 100 5.95 6.24 -35.48
C LEU A 100 6.98 5.25 -36.07
N PRO A 101 7.92 4.74 -35.25
CA PRO A 101 8.87 3.73 -35.71
C PRO A 101 8.17 2.42 -36.04
N ALA A 102 8.76 1.62 -36.94
CA ALA A 102 8.21 0.32 -37.37
C ALA A 102 7.91 -0.63 -36.20
N THR A 103 8.68 -0.55 -35.12
CA THR A 103 8.45 -1.32 -33.88
C THR A 103 7.16 -0.92 -33.18
N ALA A 104 6.87 0.38 -33.08
CA ALA A 104 5.63 0.88 -32.49
C ALA A 104 4.41 0.56 -33.38
N LEU A 105 4.57 0.66 -34.71
CA LEU A 105 3.53 0.25 -35.67
C LEU A 105 3.25 -1.25 -35.59
N GLY A 106 4.27 -2.10 -35.48
CA GLY A 106 4.12 -3.54 -35.30
C GLY A 106 3.42 -3.91 -34.00
N LEU A 107 3.77 -3.24 -32.89
CA LEU A 107 3.10 -3.42 -31.60
C LEU A 107 1.64 -2.94 -31.64
N ALA A 108 1.38 -1.78 -32.24
CA ALA A 108 0.03 -1.23 -32.40
C ALA A 108 -0.84 -2.12 -33.30
N ALA A 109 -0.29 -2.68 -34.38
CA ALA A 109 -1.00 -3.62 -35.25
C ALA A 109 -1.28 -4.96 -34.54
N GLN A 110 -0.30 -5.51 -33.81
CA GLN A 110 -0.51 -6.70 -32.99
C GLN A 110 -1.57 -6.44 -31.92
N THR A 111 -1.55 -5.25 -31.31
CA THR A 111 -2.52 -4.85 -30.31
C THR A 111 -3.89 -4.69 -30.96
N ALA A 112 -4.03 -4.00 -32.10
CA ALA A 112 -5.28 -3.82 -32.85
C ALA A 112 -5.93 -5.14 -33.32
N VAL A 113 -5.13 -6.13 -33.69
CA VAL A 113 -5.61 -7.51 -33.98
C VAL A 113 -6.16 -8.18 -32.72
N SER A 114 -5.70 -7.75 -31.53
CA SER A 114 -6.12 -8.26 -30.22
C SER A 114 -7.09 -7.35 -29.43
N LYS A 115 -7.28 -6.06 -29.81
CA LYS A 115 -8.20 -4.97 -29.33
C LYS A 115 -7.70 -3.52 -29.68
N GLU A 116 -8.60 -2.53 -29.79
CA GLU A 116 -8.41 -1.15 -30.39
C GLU A 116 -7.66 -0.10 -29.48
N VAL A 117 -6.93 0.96 -29.97
CA VAL A 117 -6.00 1.85 -29.13
C VAL A 117 -5.70 3.35 -29.51
N TYR A 118 -5.95 4.33 -28.59
CA TYR A 118 -5.26 5.66 -28.33
C TYR A 118 -6.00 7.06 -28.25
N ARG A 119 -6.63 7.43 -27.12
CA ARG A 119 -6.63 8.78 -26.42
C ARG A 119 -7.05 8.82 -24.90
N ALA A 120 -6.14 8.94 -23.90
CA ALA A 120 -6.38 9.40 -22.49
C ALA A 120 -5.47 8.75 -21.40
N TYR A 121 -4.21 9.17 -21.28
CA TYR A 121 -3.34 8.74 -20.16
C TYR A 121 -3.58 9.52 -18.85
N ILE A 122 -4.07 10.77 -18.94
CA ILE A 122 -4.06 11.76 -17.84
C ILE A 122 -5.34 11.71 -16.97
N THR A 123 -6.46 11.21 -17.48
CA THR A 123 -7.75 11.11 -16.75
C THR A 123 -8.09 9.67 -16.35
N ARG A 124 -7.09 8.78 -16.27
CA ARG A 124 -7.30 7.37 -15.90
C ARG A 124 -7.69 7.28 -14.43
N ALA A 125 -8.70 6.45 -14.15
CA ALA A 125 -9.21 6.18 -12.82
C ALA A 125 -9.62 7.46 -12.04
N SER A 126 -10.15 8.49 -12.73
CA SER A 126 -10.52 9.77 -12.12
C SER A 126 -11.98 10.17 -12.34
N SER A 127 -12.84 9.24 -12.78
CA SER A 127 -14.27 9.49 -13.02
C SER A 127 -15.07 8.18 -13.14
N GLY A 128 -16.36 8.23 -12.86
CA GLY A 128 -17.27 7.08 -12.97
C GLY A 128 -16.91 5.95 -11.99
N ASP A 129 -17.23 4.70 -12.36
CA ASP A 129 -17.04 3.53 -11.49
C ASP A 129 -15.57 3.23 -11.13
N LEU A 130 -14.63 3.84 -11.85
CA LEU A 130 -13.18 3.68 -11.65
C LEU A 130 -12.55 4.89 -10.96
N ASP A 131 -13.34 5.86 -10.48
CA ASP A 131 -12.82 7.04 -9.81
C ASP A 131 -12.12 6.69 -8.49
N ASN A 132 -10.81 6.97 -8.43
CA ASN A 132 -9.99 6.78 -7.25
C ASN A 132 -9.95 8.01 -6.32
N THR A 133 -10.50 9.15 -6.71
CA THR A 133 -10.56 10.36 -5.86
C THR A 133 -11.18 10.09 -4.48
N PRO A 134 -12.38 9.47 -4.36
CA PRO A 134 -12.95 9.14 -3.05
C PRO A 134 -12.14 8.09 -2.28
N ILE A 135 -11.49 7.16 -2.98
CA ILE A 135 -10.61 6.14 -2.37
C ILE A 135 -9.38 6.81 -1.74
N ILE A 136 -8.75 7.74 -2.45
CA ILE A 136 -7.61 8.52 -1.93
C ILE A 136 -8.03 9.30 -0.69
N ASN A 137 -9.16 10.01 -0.74
CA ASN A 137 -9.65 10.79 0.40
C ASN A 137 -9.87 9.92 1.65
N GLN A 138 -10.45 8.74 1.46
CA GLN A 138 -10.66 7.80 2.57
C GLN A 138 -9.33 7.22 3.09
N ILE A 139 -8.39 6.88 2.21
CA ILE A 139 -7.04 6.44 2.60
C ILE A 139 -6.34 7.52 3.43
N LEU A 140 -6.39 8.79 3.02
CA LEU A 140 -5.77 9.90 3.74
C LEU A 140 -6.39 10.09 5.13
N LYS A 141 -7.72 10.04 5.22
CA LYS A 141 -8.45 10.08 6.50
C LYS A 141 -8.00 8.97 7.45
N LEU A 142 -8.02 7.72 6.96
CA LEU A 142 -7.63 6.54 7.75
C LEU A 142 -6.16 6.56 8.17
N ARG A 143 -5.26 7.05 7.32
CA ARG A 143 -3.84 7.25 7.64
C ARG A 143 -3.64 8.28 8.75
N LEU A 144 -4.40 9.37 8.75
CA LEU A 144 -4.37 10.36 9.83
C LEU A 144 -4.92 9.78 11.14
N GLU A 145 -6.04 9.07 11.10
CA GLU A 145 -6.60 8.40 12.28
C GLU A 145 -5.62 7.38 12.88
N LYS A 146 -4.96 6.57 12.03
CA LYS A 146 -3.88 5.67 12.43
C LYS A 146 -2.74 6.41 13.13
N ALA A 147 -2.26 7.51 12.55
CA ALA A 147 -1.18 8.30 13.14
C ALA A 147 -1.55 8.80 14.54
N LYS A 148 -2.77 9.34 14.69
CA LYS A 148 -3.29 9.83 15.97
C LYS A 148 -3.41 8.72 17.02
N LEU A 149 -3.87 7.52 16.63
CA LEU A 149 -3.92 6.37 17.55
C LEU A 149 -2.54 5.99 18.07
N LEU A 150 -1.51 6.16 17.25
CA LEU A 150 -0.12 5.91 17.61
C LEU A 150 0.57 7.12 18.24
N ASN A 151 -0.17 8.19 18.57
CA ASN A 151 0.32 9.45 19.17
C ASN A 151 1.29 10.26 18.28
N TYR A 152 1.12 10.21 16.96
CA TYR A 152 1.81 11.10 16.00
C TYR A 152 0.86 12.20 15.50
N ASN A 153 1.40 13.35 15.08
CA ASN A 153 0.61 14.47 14.58
C ASN A 153 0.02 14.18 13.20
N ASN A 154 0.78 13.47 12.37
CA ASN A 154 0.43 13.16 10.99
C ASN A 154 1.06 11.83 10.54
N TYR A 155 0.63 11.34 9.38
CA TYR A 155 1.08 10.04 8.88
C TYR A 155 2.55 10.04 8.41
N ALA A 156 3.12 11.18 8.02
CA ALA A 156 4.52 11.23 7.59
C ALA A 156 5.47 10.94 8.76
N GLU A 157 5.14 11.43 9.97
CA GLU A 157 5.90 11.14 11.19
C GLU A 157 5.94 9.65 11.54
N VAL A 158 4.93 8.87 11.13
CA VAL A 158 4.91 7.40 11.35
C VAL A 158 6.00 6.68 10.55
N TRP A 159 6.46 7.28 9.44
CA TRP A 159 7.46 6.69 8.53
C TRP A 159 8.89 7.15 8.78
N ILE A 160 9.08 8.16 9.65
CA ILE A 160 10.39 8.71 10.01
C ILE A 160 10.96 7.94 11.22
#